data_AF-A0A8S2G4P9-F1
#
_entry.id   AF-A0A8S2G4P9-F1
#
_cell.length_a   1.000
_cell.length_b   1.000
_cell.length_c   1.000
_cell.angle_alpha   90.00
_cell.angle_beta   90.00
_cell.angle_gamma   90.00
#
_symmetry.space_group_name_H-M   'P 1'
#
loop_
_entity.id
_entity.type
_entity.pdbx_description
1 polymer ?
#
loop_
_entity_poly.entity_id
_entity_poly.type
_entity_poly.pdbx_seq_one_letter_code
_entity_poly.pdbx_strand_id
1 'polypeptide(L)'
;KYCGQNSPQYLKALQQLVQFSNEFIQDKTTLDLAQYAFDRARIITGYESLPVAHCHRSVSKSYITMKNFDSDLFLQHANEAYRIAQDWFGVNDVKLLPFKLTLANAFQAKANNILQQDKNSGKLNYFNEALQLVQESLKTSEELFGTMSFKVAQVHRLISSTYLSKKM
;
A
#
# COMPACT_ATOMS: atom_id res chain seq x y z
N LYS A 1 -23.33 -12.85 -21.13
CA LYS A 1 -22.32 -11.92 -21.71
C LYS A 1 -21.68 -11.03 -20.61
N TYR A 2 -21.45 -11.53 -19.38
CA TYR A 2 -21.14 -10.70 -18.20
C TYR A 2 -19.80 -11.00 -17.50
N CYS A 3 -19.00 -11.95 -18.01
CA CYS A 3 -17.72 -12.36 -17.41
C CYS A 3 -16.53 -12.24 -18.38
N GLY A 4 -16.66 -11.42 -19.43
CA GLY A 4 -15.53 -11.15 -20.34
C GLY A 4 -14.43 -10.38 -19.64
N GLN A 5 -13.23 -10.36 -20.20
CA GLN A 5 -12.06 -9.72 -19.58
C GLN A 5 -12.29 -8.23 -19.27
N ASN A 6 -13.17 -7.55 -20.01
CA ASN A 6 -13.51 -6.13 -19.80
C ASN A 6 -14.64 -5.92 -18.75
N SER A 7 -15.08 -6.95 -18.03
CA SER A 7 -16.17 -6.79 -17.06
C SER A 7 -15.66 -6.41 -15.66
N PRO A 8 -16.43 -5.63 -14.88
CA PRO A 8 -16.10 -5.34 -13.49
C PRO A 8 -15.96 -6.60 -12.62
N GLN A 9 -16.69 -7.67 -12.93
CA GLN A 9 -16.61 -8.94 -12.20
C GLN A 9 -15.26 -9.64 -12.45
N TYR A 10 -14.75 -9.58 -13.68
CA TYR A 10 -13.41 -10.08 -14.00
C TYR A 10 -12.34 -9.30 -13.23
N LEU A 11 -12.45 -7.96 -13.20
CA LEU A 11 -11.51 -7.12 -12.44
C LEU A 11 -11.55 -7.45 -10.94
N LYS A 12 -12.74 -7.63 -10.37
CA LYS A 12 -12.89 -8.01 -8.96
C LYS A 12 -12.22 -9.34 -8.66
N ALA A 13 -12.43 -10.35 -9.50
CA ALA A 13 -11.78 -11.65 -9.34
C ALA A 13 -10.25 -11.55 -9.45
N LEU A 14 -9.76 -10.78 -10.41
CA LEU A 14 -8.34 -10.53 -10.61
C LEU A 14 -7.71 -9.81 -9.41
N GLN A 15 -8.38 -8.82 -8.83
CA GLN A 15 -7.92 -8.13 -7.61
C GLN A 15 -7.84 -9.08 -6.40
N GLN A 16 -8.78 -10.02 -6.26
CA GLN A 16 -8.72 -11.04 -5.21
C GLN A 16 -7.53 -11.99 -5.41
N LEU A 17 -7.27 -12.41 -6.64
CA LEU A 17 -6.10 -13.22 -6.97
C LEU A 17 -4.80 -12.48 -6.64
N VAL A 18 -4.69 -11.21 -7.03
CA VAL A 18 -3.52 -10.38 -6.72
C VAL A 18 -3.34 -10.18 -5.22
N GLN A 19 -4.42 -10.04 -4.45
CA GLN A 19 -4.35 -9.96 -3.00
C GLN A 19 -3.77 -11.25 -2.42
N PHE A 20 -4.28 -12.41 -2.85
CA PHE A 20 -3.78 -13.71 -2.43
C PHE A 20 -2.29 -13.88 -2.78
N SER A 21 -1.89 -13.57 -4.02
CA SER A 21 -0.49 -13.69 -4.46
C SER A 21 0.44 -12.80 -3.64
N ASN A 22 0.03 -11.58 -3.27
CA ASN A 22 0.78 -10.69 -2.40
C ASN A 22 0.94 -11.22 -0.96
N GLU A 23 0.00 -12.04 -0.49
CA GLU A 23 0.03 -12.59 0.87
C GLU A 23 0.84 -13.89 0.94
N PHE A 24 0.80 -14.73 -0.10
CA PHE A 24 1.31 -16.11 -0.03
C PHE A 24 2.37 -16.49 -1.06
N ILE A 25 2.45 -15.84 -2.22
CA ILE A 25 3.37 -16.23 -3.30
C ILE A 25 4.61 -15.31 -3.31
N GLN A 26 4.39 -13.99 -3.40
CA GLN A 26 5.42 -12.95 -3.22
C GLN A 26 6.63 -13.05 -4.18
N ASP A 27 6.42 -13.52 -5.40
CA ASP A 27 7.44 -13.63 -6.44
C ASP A 27 7.16 -12.69 -7.62
N LYS A 28 7.96 -12.80 -8.69
CA LYS A 28 7.79 -12.00 -9.91
C LYS A 28 6.40 -12.13 -10.53
N THR A 29 5.79 -13.31 -10.49
CA THR A 29 4.44 -13.52 -11.02
C THR A 29 3.40 -12.68 -10.29
N THR A 30 3.62 -12.42 -8.99
CA THR A 30 2.75 -11.55 -8.19
C THR A 30 2.77 -10.11 -8.69
N LEU A 31 3.95 -9.58 -9.00
CA LEU A 31 4.08 -8.24 -9.56
C LEU A 31 3.48 -8.15 -10.97
N ASP A 32 3.75 -9.15 -11.82
CA ASP A 32 3.21 -9.21 -13.18
C ASP A 32 1.67 -9.24 -13.15
N LEU A 33 1.07 -10.03 -12.25
CA LEU A 33 -0.37 -10.06 -12.04
C LEU A 33 -0.93 -8.74 -11.52
N ALA A 34 -0.24 -8.09 -10.58
CA ALA A 34 -0.66 -6.80 -10.03
C ALA A 34 -0.64 -5.70 -11.11
N GLN A 35 0.40 -5.68 -11.94
CA GLN A 35 0.53 -4.74 -13.06
C GLN A 35 -0.55 -4.98 -14.12
N TYR A 36 -0.78 -6.25 -14.47
CA TYR A 36 -1.88 -6.60 -15.37
C TYR A 36 -3.23 -6.14 -14.81
N ALA A 37 -3.51 -6.39 -13.52
CA ALA A 37 -4.74 -5.93 -12.88
C ALA A 37 -4.91 -4.41 -12.92
N PHE A 38 -3.83 -3.67 -12.73
CA PHE A 38 -3.80 -2.21 -12.84
C PHE A 38 -4.18 -1.73 -14.24
N ASP A 39 -3.57 -2.29 -15.28
CA ASP A 39 -3.87 -1.90 -16.67
C ASP A 39 -5.32 -2.23 -17.03
N ARG A 40 -5.84 -3.39 -16.58
CA ARG A 40 -7.25 -3.75 -16.75
C ARG A 40 -8.18 -2.80 -16.00
N ALA A 41 -7.84 -2.37 -14.78
CA ALA A 41 -8.65 -1.44 -14.00
C ALA A 41 -8.83 -0.11 -14.72
N ARG A 42 -7.75 0.44 -15.30
CA ARG A 42 -7.78 1.70 -16.05
C ARG A 42 -8.69 1.62 -17.26
N ILE A 43 -8.64 0.50 -18.00
CA ILE A 43 -9.49 0.27 -19.17
C ILE A 43 -10.97 0.15 -18.77
N ILE A 44 -11.27 -0.57 -17.69
CA ILE A 44 -12.65 -0.90 -17.32
C ILE A 44 -13.34 0.25 -16.58
N THR A 45 -12.60 1.03 -15.80
CA THR A 45 -13.18 1.96 -14.82
C THR A 45 -12.69 3.41 -14.93
N GLY A 46 -11.80 3.71 -15.88
CA GLY A 46 -11.14 5.02 -15.97
C GLY A 46 -9.91 5.13 -15.07
N TYR A 47 -9.24 6.28 -15.08
CA TYR A 47 -7.91 6.46 -14.47
C TYR A 47 -7.94 6.80 -12.96
N GLU A 48 -8.95 7.49 -12.46
CA GLU A 48 -9.05 7.95 -11.06
C GLU A 48 -10.22 7.30 -10.32
N SER A 49 -10.31 5.97 -10.42
CA SER A 49 -11.37 5.19 -9.80
C SER A 49 -10.85 4.44 -8.57
N LEU A 50 -11.76 4.11 -7.64
CA LEU A 50 -11.40 3.32 -6.47
C LEU A 50 -10.80 1.93 -6.83
N PRO A 51 -11.28 1.19 -7.85
CA PRO A 51 -10.59 -0.01 -8.33
C PRO A 51 -9.14 0.23 -8.78
N VAL A 52 -8.86 1.36 -9.42
CA VAL A 52 -7.49 1.73 -9.79
C VAL A 52 -6.64 2.03 -8.56
N ALA A 53 -7.17 2.72 -7.55
CA ALA A 53 -6.48 2.94 -6.28
C ALA A 53 -6.10 1.60 -5.60
N HIS A 54 -7.02 0.63 -5.57
CA HIS A 54 -6.75 -0.71 -5.05
C HIS A 54 -5.65 -1.44 -5.84
N CYS A 55 -5.62 -1.28 -7.16
CA CYS A 55 -4.57 -1.86 -7.99
C CYS A 55 -3.21 -1.19 -7.76
N HIS A 56 -3.13 0.14 -7.68
CA HIS A 56 -1.91 0.86 -7.29
C HIS A 56 -1.39 0.34 -5.94
N ARG A 57 -2.26 0.21 -4.94
CA ARG A 57 -1.92 -0.34 -3.63
C ARG A 57 -1.32 -1.74 -3.75
N SER A 58 -1.93 -2.62 -4.55
CA SER A 58 -1.44 -3.98 -4.76
C SER A 58 -0.08 -4.01 -5.46
N VAL A 59 0.14 -3.19 -6.49
CA VAL A 59 1.44 -3.09 -7.19
C VAL A 59 2.54 -2.63 -6.24
N SER A 60 2.28 -1.58 -5.45
CA SER A 60 3.20 -1.11 -4.42
C SER A 60 3.59 -2.21 -3.43
N LYS A 61 2.59 -2.94 -2.90
CA LYS A 61 2.83 -4.09 -2.03
C LYS A 61 3.71 -5.14 -2.69
N SER A 62 3.46 -5.48 -3.96
CA SER A 62 4.23 -6.50 -4.69
C SER A 62 5.71 -6.11 -4.82
N TYR A 63 6.01 -4.86 -5.17
CA TYR A 63 7.39 -4.36 -5.19
C TYR A 63 8.07 -4.48 -3.82
N ILE A 64 7.37 -4.08 -2.75
CA ILE A 64 7.90 -4.13 -1.37
C ILE A 64 8.17 -5.57 -0.93
N THR A 65 7.23 -6.50 -1.18
CA THR A 65 7.40 -7.92 -0.79
C THR A 65 8.54 -8.59 -1.54
N MET A 66 8.71 -8.25 -2.82
CA MET A 66 9.83 -8.75 -3.63
C MET A 66 11.17 -8.05 -3.32
N LYS A 67 11.17 -7.03 -2.46
CA LYS A 67 12.31 -6.16 -2.18
C LYS A 67 12.94 -5.55 -3.44
N ASN A 68 12.11 -5.32 -4.47
CA ASN A 68 12.54 -4.66 -5.70
C ASN A 68 12.43 -3.16 -5.49
N PHE A 69 13.55 -2.55 -5.07
CA PHE A 69 13.65 -1.13 -4.74
C PHE A 69 14.55 -0.37 -5.73
N ASP A 70 14.88 -0.99 -6.87
CA ASP A 70 15.72 -0.38 -7.92
C ASP A 70 15.08 0.88 -8.52
N SER A 71 13.75 0.99 -8.40
CA SER A 71 12.98 2.16 -8.80
C SER A 71 12.07 2.61 -7.66
N ASP A 72 11.71 3.90 -7.67
CA ASP A 72 10.74 4.48 -6.73
C ASP A 72 9.28 4.19 -7.11
N LEU A 73 9.05 3.26 -8.04
CA LEU A 73 7.71 2.89 -8.50
C LEU A 73 6.83 2.42 -7.33
N PHE A 74 7.37 1.66 -6.39
CA PHE A 74 6.61 1.22 -5.21
C PHE A 74 6.05 2.38 -4.40
N LEU A 75 6.80 3.47 -4.25
CA LEU A 75 6.39 4.66 -3.53
C LEU A 75 5.43 5.51 -4.36
N GLN A 76 5.69 5.67 -5.66
CA GLN A 76 4.78 6.37 -6.58
C GLN A 76 3.40 5.72 -6.61
N HIS A 77 3.34 4.39 -6.73
CA HIS A 77 2.08 3.66 -6.67
C HIS A 77 1.41 3.78 -5.30
N ALA A 78 2.14 3.78 -4.18
CA ALA A 78 1.54 3.96 -2.86
C ALA A 78 0.92 5.35 -2.68
N ASN A 79 1.63 6.40 -3.11
CA ASN A 79 1.15 7.77 -3.08
C ASN A 79 -0.12 7.94 -3.91
N GLU A 80 -0.12 7.40 -5.13
CA GLU A 80 -1.27 7.55 -6.02
C GLU A 80 -2.48 6.74 -5.55
N ALA A 81 -2.25 5.55 -4.96
CA ALA A 81 -3.31 4.80 -4.31
C ALA A 81 -3.95 5.60 -3.17
N TYR A 82 -3.13 6.26 -2.35
CA TYR A 82 -3.61 7.07 -1.22
C TYR A 82 -4.36 8.32 -1.70
N ARG A 83 -3.80 9.07 -2.66
CA ARG A 83 -4.43 10.27 -3.21
C ARG A 83 -5.82 9.96 -3.77
N ILE A 84 -5.93 8.99 -4.67
CA ILE A 84 -7.22 8.61 -5.27
C ILE A 84 -8.19 8.15 -4.19
N ALA A 85 -7.76 7.30 -3.25
CA ALA A 85 -8.65 6.83 -2.18
C ALA A 85 -9.11 7.97 -1.24
N GLN A 86 -8.23 8.94 -0.97
CA GLN A 86 -8.54 10.11 -0.16
C GLN A 86 -9.58 11.00 -0.84
N ASP A 87 -9.49 11.19 -2.17
CA ASP A 87 -10.48 11.94 -2.95
C ASP A 87 -11.88 11.27 -2.90
N TRP A 88 -11.92 9.93 -2.85
CA TRP A 88 -13.18 9.17 -2.82
C TRP A 88 -13.83 9.06 -1.43
N PHE A 89 -13.03 8.90 -0.38
CA PHE A 89 -13.55 8.66 0.98
C PHE A 89 -13.48 9.87 1.90
N GLY A 90 -12.61 10.83 1.61
CA GLY A 90 -12.26 11.92 2.52
C GLY A 90 -11.17 11.53 3.53
N VAL A 91 -10.54 12.55 4.12
CA VAL A 91 -9.29 12.43 4.92
C VAL A 91 -9.43 11.55 6.17
N ASN A 92 -10.63 11.51 6.76
CA ASN A 92 -10.89 10.89 8.06
C ASN A 92 -11.71 9.58 7.96
N ASP A 93 -11.95 9.06 6.76
CA ASP A 93 -12.72 7.83 6.59
C ASP A 93 -11.87 6.58 6.92
N VAL A 94 -12.44 5.64 7.67
CA VAL A 94 -11.81 4.36 8.03
C VAL A 94 -11.38 3.54 6.83
N LYS A 95 -12.08 3.64 5.70
CA LYS A 95 -11.76 2.93 4.46
C LYS A 95 -10.44 3.39 3.85
N LEU A 96 -9.91 4.53 4.30
CA LEU A 96 -8.60 5.04 3.91
C LEU A 96 -7.45 4.32 4.63
N LEU A 97 -7.72 3.66 5.76
CA LEU A 97 -6.72 3.00 6.61
C LEU A 97 -5.80 2.03 5.84
N PRO A 98 -6.30 1.11 4.98
CA PRO A 98 -5.43 0.20 4.25
C PRO A 98 -4.48 0.91 3.27
N PHE A 99 -4.85 2.09 2.78
CA PHE A 99 -4.03 2.93 1.90
C PHE A 99 -2.97 3.68 2.70
N LYS A 100 -3.34 4.31 3.83
CA LYS A 100 -2.38 4.93 4.77
C LYS A 100 -1.30 3.94 5.21
N LEU A 101 -1.70 2.73 5.59
CA LEU A 101 -0.76 1.69 6.01
C LEU A 101 0.15 1.22 4.86
N THR A 102 -0.34 1.21 3.61
CA THR A 102 0.51 0.84 2.47
C THR A 102 1.53 1.94 2.17
N LEU A 103 1.09 3.20 2.22
CA LEU A 103 1.98 4.36 2.05
C LEU A 103 3.04 4.42 3.16
N ALA A 104 2.66 4.19 4.40
CA ALA A 104 3.62 4.11 5.51
C ALA A 104 4.67 3.00 5.30
N ASN A 105 4.26 1.82 4.84
CA ASN A 105 5.20 0.74 4.50
C ASN A 105 6.14 1.14 3.35
N ALA A 106 5.63 1.86 2.34
CA ALA A 106 6.45 2.35 1.24
C ALA A 106 7.48 3.38 1.73
N PHE A 107 7.09 4.34 2.58
CA PHE A 107 8.04 5.28 3.17
C PHE A 107 9.10 4.58 4.03
N GLN A 108 8.70 3.60 4.84
CA GLN A 108 9.63 2.78 5.62
C GLN A 108 10.62 2.03 4.70
N ALA A 109 10.13 1.42 3.62
CA ALA A 109 10.97 0.71 2.64
C ALA A 109 11.94 1.67 1.93
N LYS A 110 11.49 2.86 1.53
CA LYS A 110 12.34 3.90 0.93
C LYS A 110 13.42 4.37 1.89
N ALA A 111 13.06 4.64 3.14
CA ALA A 111 14.00 5.04 4.18
C ALA A 111 15.05 3.96 4.46
N ASN A 112 14.63 2.68 4.45
CA ASN A 112 15.52 1.53 4.59
C ASN A 112 16.44 1.33 3.37
N ASN A 113 15.99 1.66 2.15
CA ASN A 113 16.81 1.52 0.95
C ASN A 113 17.86 2.65 0.83
N ILE A 114 17.53 3.86 1.29
CA ILE A 114 18.47 5.01 1.32
C ILE A 114 19.71 4.71 2.18
N LEU A 115 19.65 3.76 3.12
CA LEU A 115 20.82 3.29 3.88
C LEU A 115 21.98 2.80 2.99
N GLN A 116 21.71 2.39 1.75
CA GLN A 116 22.75 1.98 0.81
C GLN A 116 23.37 3.16 0.03
N GLN A 117 22.75 4.35 0.08
CA GLN A 117 23.11 5.52 -0.72
C GLN A 117 23.17 6.77 0.18
N ASP A 118 24.30 6.92 0.86
CA ASP A 118 24.83 8.07 1.59
C ASP A 118 24.00 9.38 1.50
N LYS A 119 23.12 9.64 2.49
CA LYS A 119 22.60 10.98 2.92
C LYS A 119 21.59 10.84 4.08
N ASN A 120 22.03 11.17 5.30
CA ASN A 120 21.25 11.04 6.53
C ASN A 120 19.96 11.89 6.61
N SER A 121 19.85 12.99 5.86
CA SER A 121 18.70 13.92 5.96
C SER A 121 17.43 13.40 5.28
N GLY A 122 17.54 12.78 4.10
CA GLY A 122 16.39 12.23 3.38
C GLY A 122 15.77 11.02 4.09
N LYS A 123 16.62 10.17 4.70
CA LYS A 123 16.21 8.99 5.48
C LYS A 123 15.26 9.38 6.63
N LEU A 124 15.65 10.40 7.41
CA LEU A 124 14.88 10.80 8.59
C LEU A 124 13.50 11.35 8.22
N ASN A 125 13.38 12.07 7.10
CA ASN A 125 12.11 12.60 6.61
C ASN A 125 11.14 11.47 6.30
N TYR A 126 11.55 10.48 5.50
CA TYR A 126 10.69 9.33 5.18
C TYR A 126 10.28 8.51 6.41
N PHE A 127 11.18 8.34 7.39
CA PHE A 127 10.78 7.71 8.65
C PHE A 127 9.74 8.52 9.42
N ASN A 128 9.88 9.85 9.46
CA ASN A 128 8.93 10.70 10.15
C ASN A 128 7.56 10.68 9.43
N GLU A 129 7.53 10.71 8.10
CA GLU A 129 6.31 10.56 7.31
C GLU A 129 5.63 9.20 7.53
N ALA A 130 6.41 8.11 7.55
CA ALA A 130 5.91 6.79 7.90
C ALA A 130 5.30 6.78 9.30
N LEU A 131 6.03 7.28 10.31
CA LEU A 131 5.56 7.31 11.70
C LEU A 131 4.27 8.10 11.87
N GLN A 132 4.17 9.27 11.24
CA GLN A 132 2.97 10.10 11.30
C GLN A 132 1.75 9.31 10.78
N LEU A 133 1.85 8.71 9.59
CA LEU A 133 0.75 7.95 9.00
C LEU A 133 0.32 6.76 9.87
N VAL A 134 1.27 6.06 10.49
CA VAL A 134 0.95 4.89 11.32
C VAL A 134 0.38 5.33 12.68
N GLN A 135 0.81 6.44 13.26
CA GLN A 135 0.23 7.00 14.48
C GLN A 135 -1.22 7.47 14.27
N GLU A 136 -1.49 8.18 13.16
CA GLU A 136 -2.85 8.52 12.76
C GLU A 136 -3.71 7.26 12.58
N SER A 137 -3.15 6.26 11.89
CA SER A 137 -3.81 4.97 11.64
C SER A 137 -4.11 4.21 12.94
N LEU A 138 -3.24 4.31 13.95
CA LEU A 138 -3.44 3.68 15.26
C LEU A 138 -4.63 4.31 15.97
N LYS A 139 -4.63 5.64 16.08
CA LYS A 139 -5.73 6.38 16.72
C LYS A 139 -7.07 6.01 16.10
N THR A 140 -7.18 6.07 14.78
CA THR A 140 -8.41 5.69 14.07
C THR A 140 -8.79 4.22 14.30
N SER A 141 -7.81 3.31 14.37
CA SER A 141 -8.07 1.89 14.59
C SER A 141 -8.55 1.60 16.01
N GLU A 142 -7.97 2.26 17.02
CA GLU A 142 -8.37 2.13 18.42
C GLU A 142 -9.79 2.66 18.65
N GLU A 143 -10.10 3.83 18.07
CA GLU A 143 -11.43 4.45 18.16
C GLU A 143 -12.54 3.55 17.57
N LEU A 144 -12.24 2.81 16.49
CA LEU A 144 -13.26 2.06 15.75
C LEU A 144 -13.35 0.58 16.12
N PHE A 145 -12.21 -0.07 16.36
CA PHE A 145 -12.17 -1.51 16.61
C PHE A 145 -11.87 -1.85 18.06
N GLY A 146 -11.51 -0.86 18.88
CA GLY A 146 -11.03 -1.06 20.24
C GLY A 146 -9.55 -1.47 20.28
N THR A 147 -8.93 -1.18 21.41
CA THR A 147 -7.48 -1.34 21.67
C THR A 147 -6.99 -2.79 21.55
N MET A 148 -7.86 -3.76 21.83
CA MET A 148 -7.51 -5.20 21.80
C MET A 148 -7.79 -5.86 20.45
N SER A 149 -8.13 -5.09 19.42
CA SER A 149 -8.45 -5.66 18.11
C SER A 149 -7.20 -6.13 17.36
N PHE A 150 -7.38 -7.16 16.53
CA PHE A 150 -6.31 -7.61 15.62
C PHE A 150 -5.84 -6.49 14.68
N LYS A 151 -6.72 -5.56 14.31
CA LYS A 151 -6.35 -4.40 13.48
C LYS A 151 -5.39 -3.47 14.21
N VAL A 152 -5.67 -3.13 15.47
CA VAL A 152 -4.76 -2.34 16.30
C VAL A 152 -3.42 -3.05 16.49
N ALA A 153 -3.42 -4.37 16.71
CA ALA A 153 -2.18 -5.16 16.79
C ALA A 153 -1.34 -5.11 15.50
N GLN A 154 -1.97 -5.16 14.32
CA GLN A 154 -1.28 -5.00 13.04
C GLN A 154 -0.62 -3.61 12.91
N VAL A 155 -1.30 -2.56 13.36
CA VAL A 155 -0.75 -1.19 13.34
C VAL A 155 0.42 -1.07 14.33
N HIS A 156 0.30 -1.57 15.57
CA HIS A 156 1.40 -1.60 16.53
C HIS A 156 2.63 -2.34 16.02
N ARG A 157 2.44 -3.46 15.31
CA ARG A 157 3.56 -4.17 14.68
C ARG A 157 4.30 -3.29 13.68
N LEU A 158 3.59 -2.49 12.89
CA LEU A 158 4.19 -1.55 11.92
C LEU A 158 4.88 -0.36 12.61
N ILE A 159 4.30 0.16 13.69
CA ILE A 159 4.95 1.20 14.52
C ILE A 159 6.29 0.68 15.05
N SER A 160 6.27 -0.50 15.66
CA SER A 160 7.45 -1.14 16.25
C SER A 160 8.53 -1.38 15.19
N SER A 161 8.17 -1.91 14.02
CA SER A 161 9.14 -2.12 12.93
C SER A 161 9.73 -0.79 12.46
N THR A 162 8.93 0.27 12.36
CA THR A 162 9.38 1.59 11.91
C THR A 162 10.37 2.22 12.90
N TYR A 163 10.10 2.11 14.21
CA TYR A 163 11.04 2.58 15.24
C TYR A 163 12.34 1.78 15.27
N LEU A 164 12.28 0.46 15.10
CA LEU A 164 13.49 -0.38 15.01
C LEU A 164 14.34 0.02 13.80
N SER A 165 13.71 0.21 12.64
CA SER A 165 14.39 0.68 11.42
C SER A 165 14.99 2.08 11.56
N LYS A 166 14.40 2.97 12.37
CA LYS A 166 14.94 4.32 12.63
C LYS A 166 16.18 4.31 13.54
N LYS A 167 16.32 3.32 14.42
CA LYS A 167 17.47 3.19 15.34
C LYS A 167 18.71 2.58 14.70
N MET A 168 18.54 1.83 13.61
CA MET A 168 19.62 1.25 12.78
C MET A 168 20.09 2.25 11.73
#